data_AF-A0A1I7TNW9-F1
#
_entry.id   AF-A0A1I7TNW9-F1
#
_cell.length_a   1.000
_cell.length_b   1.000
_cell.length_c   1.000
_cell.angle_alpha   90.00
_cell.angle_beta   90.00
_cell.angle_gamma   90.00
#
_symmetry.space_group_name_H-M   'P 1'
#
loop_
_entity.id
_entity.type
_entity.pdbx_description
1 polymer ?
#
loop_
_entity_poly.entity_id
_entity_poly.type
_entity_poly.pdbx_seq_one_letter_code
_entity_poly.pdbx_strand_id
1 'polypeptide(L)'
;MIRLLNNGMLQEVMYSMTDSSKECYNAVFNEAAKLKKFSVQFPPKFRFSPPTPLKLDELTVSGPWLKMDDFMDCKTVNIFPDIKENKLKWNIAVNLNKFFKRLKGSECRIENICIKAKMEDKFRLRIIKGVGDTFEEFNVNFLRKDRKKSMIWWTEKEFCMETDVSD
;
A
#
# COMPACT_ATOMS: atom_id res chain seq x y z
N MET A 1 -16.79 15.27 0.32
CA MET A 1 -15.32 15.24 0.51
C MET A 1 -14.94 16.28 1.55
N ILE A 2 -14.12 15.89 2.53
CA ILE A 2 -13.69 16.81 3.60
C ILE A 2 -12.15 16.78 3.65
N ARG A 3 -11.52 17.94 3.48
CA ARG A 3 -10.09 18.16 3.74
C ARG A 3 -9.92 18.40 5.25
N LEU A 4 -9.10 17.61 5.91
CA LEU A 4 -8.75 17.82 7.30
C LEU A 4 -7.50 18.70 7.32
N LEU A 5 -7.61 19.90 7.92
CA LEU A 5 -6.54 20.91 7.89
C LEU A 5 -5.32 20.45 8.69
N ASN A 6 -4.14 20.68 8.12
CA ASN A 6 -2.85 20.58 8.80
C ASN A 6 -2.30 21.99 9.05
N ASN A 7 -1.75 22.23 10.24
CA ASN A 7 -1.19 23.52 10.68
C ASN A 7 0.26 23.73 10.19
N GLY A 8 0.56 23.54 8.90
CA GLY A 8 1.92 23.71 8.34
C GLY A 8 1.97 23.82 6.82
N MET A 9 3.19 23.95 6.24
CA MET A 9 3.41 23.92 4.78
C MET A 9 2.67 22.72 4.17
N LEU A 10 2.09 22.90 2.98
CA LEU A 10 1.34 21.92 2.16
C LEU A 10 2.20 20.70 1.72
N GLN A 11 2.90 20.05 2.63
CA GLN A 11 3.70 18.84 2.40
C GLN A 11 2.93 17.57 2.82
N GLU A 12 1.85 17.74 3.60
CA GLU A 12 1.04 16.67 4.16
C GLU A 12 -0.44 17.05 4.13
N VAL A 13 -1.29 16.18 3.57
CA VAL A 13 -2.74 16.38 3.60
C VAL A 13 -3.47 15.07 3.90
N MET A 14 -4.55 15.16 4.68
CA MET A 14 -5.49 14.08 4.94
C MET A 14 -6.87 14.38 4.35
N TYR A 15 -7.42 13.42 3.63
CA TYR A 15 -8.76 13.49 3.04
C TYR A 15 -9.66 12.35 3.54
N SER A 16 -10.90 12.71 3.89
CA SER A 16 -12.00 11.75 4.01
C SER A 16 -12.90 11.86 2.78
N MET A 17 -12.86 10.82 1.94
CA MET A 17 -13.64 10.74 0.72
C MET A 17 -15.04 10.20 1.04
N THR A 18 -16.05 10.96 0.64
CA THR A 18 -17.46 10.53 0.62
C THR A 18 -17.83 10.17 -0.81
N ASP A 19 -19.01 9.58 -1.05
CA ASP A 19 -19.56 9.45 -2.41
C ASP A 19 -19.55 10.84 -3.10
N SER A 20 -18.57 11.03 -3.98
CA SER A 20 -18.27 12.27 -4.68
C SER A 20 -18.05 11.95 -6.15
N SER A 21 -18.04 12.98 -7.01
CA SER A 21 -17.84 12.79 -8.44
C SER A 21 -16.38 12.42 -8.79
N LYS A 22 -16.19 11.85 -9.98
CA LYS A 22 -14.85 11.50 -10.50
C LYS A 22 -13.94 12.72 -10.60
N GLU A 23 -14.51 13.87 -10.97
CA GLU A 23 -13.82 15.16 -11.07
C GLU A 23 -13.25 15.58 -9.71
N CYS A 24 -14.00 15.37 -8.62
CA CYS A 24 -13.49 15.65 -7.28
C CYS A 24 -12.31 14.73 -6.92
N TYR A 25 -12.38 13.44 -7.24
CA TYR A 25 -11.26 12.53 -7.01
C TYR A 25 -10.03 12.94 -7.81
N ASN A 26 -10.19 13.26 -9.10
CA ASN A 26 -9.10 13.77 -9.94
C ASN A 26 -8.42 14.99 -9.30
N ALA A 27 -9.20 15.95 -8.80
CA ALA A 27 -8.65 17.14 -8.15
C ALA A 27 -7.78 16.79 -6.93
N VAL A 28 -8.24 15.90 -6.06
CA VAL A 28 -7.48 15.46 -4.87
C VAL A 28 -6.19 14.75 -5.26
N PHE A 29 -6.25 13.81 -6.20
CA PHE A 29 -5.05 13.07 -6.61
C PHE A 29 -4.04 13.95 -7.36
N ASN A 30 -4.51 14.97 -8.09
CA ASN A 30 -3.65 15.97 -8.72
C ASN A 30 -2.97 16.89 -7.69
N GLU A 31 -3.65 17.22 -6.59
CA GLU A 31 -3.01 17.91 -5.45
C GLU A 31 -1.99 16.98 -4.77
N ALA A 32 -2.39 15.74 -4.48
CA ALA A 32 -1.57 14.75 -3.78
C ALA A 32 -0.26 14.46 -4.52
N ALA A 33 -0.24 14.49 -5.85
CA ALA A 33 0.97 14.31 -6.65
C ALA A 33 2.09 15.33 -6.36
N LYS A 34 1.77 16.45 -5.70
CA LYS A 34 2.72 17.51 -5.31
C LYS A 34 3.16 17.43 -3.84
N LEU A 35 2.60 16.50 -3.07
CA LEU A 35 2.85 16.36 -1.64
C LEU A 35 4.03 15.41 -1.38
N LYS A 36 4.55 15.44 -0.15
CA LYS A 36 5.43 14.37 0.36
C LYS A 36 4.61 13.26 1.01
N LYS A 37 3.57 13.65 1.73
CA LYS A 37 2.70 12.74 2.50
C LYS A 37 1.24 12.93 2.12
N PHE A 38 0.53 11.83 1.93
CA PHE A 38 -0.89 11.84 1.62
C PHE A 38 -1.60 10.74 2.38
N SER A 39 -2.65 11.11 3.11
CA SER A 39 -3.52 10.17 3.80
C SER A 39 -4.94 10.28 3.24
N VAL A 40 -5.54 9.15 2.89
CA VAL A 40 -6.87 9.13 2.28
C VAL A 40 -7.71 7.98 2.79
N GLN A 41 -8.94 8.30 3.19
CA GLN A 41 -9.98 7.33 3.51
C GLN A 41 -10.98 7.25 2.36
N PHE A 42 -11.11 6.07 1.75
CA PHE A 42 -12.04 5.82 0.64
C PHE A 42 -13.41 5.33 1.12
N PRO A 43 -14.50 5.69 0.41
CA PRO A 43 -15.82 5.16 0.69
C PRO A 43 -15.91 3.66 0.35
N PRO A 44 -16.93 2.95 0.86
CA PRO A 44 -17.21 1.58 0.47
C PRO A 44 -17.32 1.44 -1.05
N LYS A 45 -16.83 0.33 -1.61
CA LYS A 45 -16.88 0.02 -3.06
C LYS A 45 -16.16 1.03 -3.96
N PHE A 46 -15.36 1.95 -3.43
CA PHE A 46 -14.58 2.88 -4.22
C PHE A 46 -13.68 2.15 -5.24
N ARG A 47 -13.72 2.60 -6.49
CA ARG A 47 -12.84 2.13 -7.57
C ARG A 47 -12.37 3.29 -8.41
N PHE A 48 -11.09 3.62 -8.32
CA PHE A 48 -10.50 4.72 -9.06
C PHE A 48 -8.99 4.55 -9.16
N SER A 49 -8.44 4.76 -10.35
CA SER A 49 -7.00 4.89 -10.53
C SER A 49 -6.66 6.36 -10.76
N PRO A 50 -5.65 6.89 -10.06
CA PRO A 50 -5.23 8.25 -10.27
C PRO A 50 -4.74 8.44 -11.72
N PRO A 51 -5.05 9.58 -12.35
CA PRO A 51 -4.60 9.87 -13.71
C PRO A 51 -3.09 10.10 -13.80
N THR A 52 -2.46 10.44 -12.66
CA THR A 52 -1.03 10.73 -12.55
C THR A 52 -0.43 9.82 -11.47
N PRO A 53 0.77 9.23 -11.69
CA PRO A 53 1.45 8.45 -10.66
C PRO A 53 1.70 9.26 -9.40
N LEU A 54 1.52 8.64 -8.24
CA LEU A 54 1.82 9.26 -6.94
C LEU A 54 3.26 8.94 -6.55
N LYS A 55 4.12 9.97 -6.53
CA LYS A 55 5.53 9.86 -6.11
C LYS A 55 5.72 10.39 -4.68
N LEU A 56 5.02 9.78 -3.74
CA LEU A 56 5.00 10.21 -2.34
C LEU A 56 6.13 9.58 -1.53
N ASP A 57 6.57 10.24 -0.47
CA ASP A 57 7.41 9.62 0.56
C ASP A 57 6.57 8.71 1.45
N GLU A 58 5.33 9.12 1.74
CA GLU A 58 4.42 8.36 2.57
C GLU A 58 2.99 8.43 2.05
N LEU A 59 2.38 7.27 1.83
CA LEU A 59 0.98 7.12 1.47
C LEU A 59 0.27 6.30 2.55
N THR A 60 -0.80 6.85 3.11
CA THR A 60 -1.71 6.12 4.00
C THR A 60 -3.07 5.98 3.34
N VAL A 61 -3.55 4.74 3.18
CA VAL A 61 -4.84 4.42 2.56
C VAL A 61 -5.71 3.67 3.56
N SER A 62 -6.92 4.17 3.78
CA SER A 62 -7.96 3.50 4.56
C SER A 62 -9.14 3.17 3.66
N GLY A 63 -9.64 1.93 3.69
CA GLY A 63 -10.82 1.51 2.93
C GLY A 63 -10.59 0.31 1.99
N PRO A 64 -11.56 0.00 1.12
CA PRO A 64 -11.58 -1.26 0.36
C PRO A 64 -10.71 -1.26 -0.91
N TRP A 65 -10.24 -0.10 -1.37
CA TRP A 65 -9.51 0.01 -2.64
C TRP A 65 -8.03 -0.32 -2.49
N LEU A 66 -7.56 -1.24 -3.34
CA LEU A 66 -6.25 -1.91 -3.20
C LEU A 66 -5.65 -2.24 -4.59
N LYS A 67 -5.68 -1.29 -5.52
CA LYS A 67 -4.88 -1.40 -6.76
C LYS A 67 -3.44 -0.97 -6.47
N MET A 68 -2.68 -1.89 -5.85
CA MET A 68 -1.32 -1.65 -5.35
C MET A 68 -0.35 -1.08 -6.40
N ASP A 69 -0.56 -1.42 -7.67
CA ASP A 69 0.26 -0.91 -8.79
C ASP A 69 0.22 0.62 -8.89
N ASP A 70 -0.88 1.26 -8.46
CA ASP A 70 -1.03 2.72 -8.48
C ASP A 70 -0.09 3.41 -7.45
N PHE A 71 0.58 2.65 -6.58
CA PHE A 71 1.42 3.13 -5.48
C PHE A 71 2.89 2.69 -5.58
N MET A 72 3.31 2.10 -6.72
CA MET A 72 4.67 1.60 -6.91
C MET A 72 5.77 2.67 -6.85
N ASP A 73 5.40 3.94 -7.07
CA ASP A 73 6.32 5.08 -7.01
C ASP A 73 6.34 5.77 -5.63
N CYS A 74 5.54 5.29 -4.68
CA CYS A 74 5.62 5.71 -3.29
C CYS A 74 6.82 5.03 -2.60
N LYS A 75 7.42 5.70 -1.59
CA LYS A 75 8.48 5.11 -0.77
C LYS A 75 7.90 4.20 0.33
N THR A 76 6.92 4.71 1.08
CA THR A 76 6.22 3.98 2.15
C THR A 76 4.72 3.95 1.89
N VAL A 77 4.09 2.79 2.04
CA VAL A 77 2.64 2.61 1.85
C VAL A 77 2.02 1.89 3.04
N ASN A 78 1.12 2.57 3.76
CA ASN A 78 0.36 2.03 4.89
C ASN A 78 -1.09 1.80 4.47
N ILE A 79 -1.61 0.61 4.70
CA ILE A 79 -2.96 0.21 4.27
C ILE A 79 -3.77 -0.29 5.46
N PHE A 80 -4.93 0.33 5.65
CA PHE A 80 -5.91 0.01 6.67
C PHE A 80 -7.19 -0.44 5.96
N PRO A 81 -7.31 -1.72 5.60
CA PRO A 81 -8.53 -2.22 4.97
C PRO A 81 -9.71 -2.07 5.93
N ASP A 82 -10.85 -1.69 5.39
CA ASP A 82 -12.10 -1.30 6.07
C ASP A 82 -12.27 -1.74 7.55
N ILE A 83 -12.59 -0.76 8.39
CA ILE A 83 -12.63 -0.77 9.87
C ILE A 83 -13.55 -1.86 10.43
N LYS A 84 -14.59 -2.26 9.68
CA LYS A 84 -15.62 -3.16 10.21
C LYS A 84 -15.21 -4.63 10.27
N GLU A 85 -14.37 -5.09 9.33
CA GLU A 85 -14.03 -6.51 9.25
C GLU A 85 -12.57 -6.79 9.60
N ASN A 86 -11.65 -5.83 9.50
CA ASN A 86 -10.21 -5.96 9.82
C ASN A 86 -9.61 -7.33 9.41
N LYS A 87 -10.13 -7.94 8.33
CA LYS A 87 -9.81 -9.28 7.87
C LYS A 87 -9.50 -9.23 6.39
N LEU A 88 -8.36 -9.80 6.01
CA LEU A 88 -7.95 -9.85 4.63
C LEU A 88 -8.74 -10.92 3.85
N LYS A 89 -9.36 -10.53 2.73
CA LYS A 89 -10.16 -11.44 1.89
C LYS A 89 -9.27 -12.18 0.88
N TRP A 90 -9.73 -13.35 0.40
CA TRP A 90 -8.99 -14.20 -0.53
C TRP A 90 -8.53 -13.47 -1.81
N ASN A 91 -9.40 -12.67 -2.41
CA ASN A 91 -9.10 -11.88 -3.61
C ASN A 91 -7.97 -10.86 -3.35
N ILE A 92 -7.89 -10.28 -2.15
CA ILE A 92 -6.82 -9.37 -1.74
C ILE A 92 -5.50 -10.15 -1.66
N ALA A 93 -5.49 -11.34 -1.07
CA ALA A 93 -4.29 -12.19 -0.99
C ALA A 93 -3.73 -12.55 -2.37
N VAL A 94 -4.60 -12.85 -3.34
CA VAL A 94 -4.20 -13.11 -4.73
C VAL A 94 -3.59 -11.86 -5.39
N ASN A 95 -4.19 -10.69 -5.17
CA ASN A 95 -3.66 -9.43 -5.71
C ASN A 95 -2.32 -9.07 -5.09
N LEU A 96 -2.14 -9.29 -3.79
CA LEU A 96 -0.87 -9.09 -3.10
C LEU A 96 0.21 -10.03 -3.63
N ASN A 97 -0.07 -11.31 -3.88
CA ASN A 97 0.91 -12.21 -4.51
C ASN A 97 1.37 -11.70 -5.87
N LYS A 98 0.44 -11.26 -6.73
CA LYS A 98 0.77 -10.67 -8.03
C LYS A 98 1.59 -9.40 -7.90
N PHE A 99 1.27 -8.58 -6.92
CA PHE A 99 1.99 -7.36 -6.62
C PHE A 99 3.44 -7.66 -6.18
N PHE A 100 3.66 -8.52 -5.18
CA PHE A 100 5.01 -8.83 -4.70
C PHE A 100 5.88 -9.51 -5.76
N LYS A 101 5.30 -10.37 -6.61
CA LYS A 101 6.01 -10.92 -7.77
C LYS A 101 6.47 -9.85 -8.76
N ARG A 102 5.61 -8.87 -9.03
CA ARG A 102 5.97 -7.73 -9.89
C ARG A 102 7.00 -6.83 -9.22
N LEU A 103 6.84 -6.53 -7.93
CA LEU A 103 7.80 -5.76 -7.14
C LEU A 103 9.19 -6.41 -7.17
N LYS A 104 9.28 -7.73 -6.98
CA LYS A 104 10.54 -8.48 -7.11
C LYS A 104 11.22 -8.27 -8.47
N GLY A 105 10.44 -8.20 -9.55
CA GLY A 105 10.93 -8.01 -10.92
C GLY A 105 11.04 -6.56 -11.40
N SER A 106 10.74 -5.56 -10.56
CA SER A 106 10.67 -4.15 -10.97
C SER A 106 11.76 -3.30 -10.31
N GLU A 107 12.13 -2.21 -10.98
CA GLU A 107 12.90 -1.12 -10.38
C GLU A 107 11.90 -0.08 -9.87
N CYS A 108 11.68 -0.02 -8.55
CA CYS A 108 10.67 0.86 -7.97
C CYS A 108 11.13 1.53 -6.67
N ARG A 109 10.44 2.60 -6.27
CA ARG A 109 10.82 3.41 -5.11
C ARG A 109 10.42 2.78 -3.78
N ILE A 110 9.45 1.86 -3.78
CA ILE A 110 8.94 1.26 -2.55
C ILE A 110 10.08 0.70 -1.71
N GLU A 111 10.06 1.04 -0.42
CA GLU A 111 10.93 0.50 0.60
C GLU A 111 10.10 -0.17 1.71
N ASN A 112 8.91 0.35 2.01
CA ASN A 112 8.05 -0.20 3.05
C ASN A 112 6.58 -0.30 2.57
N ILE A 113 5.95 -1.44 2.85
CA ILE A 113 4.51 -1.64 2.72
C ILE A 113 4.01 -2.30 3.99
N CYS A 114 2.96 -1.78 4.60
CA CYS A 114 2.38 -2.40 5.79
C CYS A 114 0.87 -2.41 5.72
N ILE A 115 0.28 -3.60 5.86
CA ILE A 115 -1.16 -3.84 5.78
C ILE A 115 -1.64 -4.24 7.18
N LYS A 116 -2.43 -3.38 7.82
CA LYS A 116 -2.94 -3.61 9.18
C LYS A 116 -4.26 -4.36 9.13
N ALA A 117 -4.19 -5.68 8.95
CA ALA A 117 -5.34 -6.57 8.92
C ALA A 117 -5.03 -7.93 9.52
N LYS A 118 -6.02 -8.55 10.18
CA LYS A 118 -5.96 -9.96 10.55
C LYS A 118 -5.93 -10.81 9.29
N MET A 119 -5.09 -11.83 9.29
CA MET A 119 -4.90 -12.72 8.16
C MET A 119 -4.82 -14.17 8.61
N GLU A 120 -5.57 -15.05 7.95
CA GLU A 120 -5.44 -16.49 8.12
C GLU A 120 -4.19 -17.02 7.41
N ASP A 121 -3.57 -18.08 7.93
CA ASP A 121 -2.32 -18.65 7.39
C ASP A 121 -2.42 -19.03 5.92
N LYS A 122 -3.56 -19.59 5.50
CA LYS A 122 -3.80 -19.95 4.09
C LYS A 122 -3.66 -18.75 3.14
N PHE A 123 -3.98 -17.54 3.61
CA PHE A 123 -3.82 -16.30 2.85
C PHE A 123 -2.36 -15.84 2.87
N ARG A 124 -1.68 -15.90 4.03
CA ARG A 124 -0.25 -15.58 4.15
C ARG A 124 0.60 -16.41 3.20
N LEU A 125 0.45 -17.74 3.27
CA LEU A 125 1.13 -18.69 2.39
C LEU A 125 0.89 -18.41 0.91
N ARG A 126 -0.33 -17.96 0.57
CA ARG A 126 -0.67 -17.60 -0.81
C ARG A 126 0.06 -16.34 -1.27
N ILE A 127 0.24 -15.34 -0.41
CA ILE A 127 0.91 -14.08 -0.75
C ILE A 127 2.39 -14.32 -1.03
N ILE A 128 3.08 -15.11 -0.19
CA ILE A 128 4.52 -15.36 -0.32
C ILE A 128 4.89 -16.42 -1.36
N LYS A 129 3.90 -17.17 -1.88
CA LYS A 129 4.14 -18.26 -2.83
C LYS A 129 4.87 -17.78 -4.09
N GLY A 130 6.10 -18.25 -4.25
CA GLY A 130 6.97 -17.93 -5.40
C GLY A 130 7.53 -16.51 -5.37
N VAL A 131 7.55 -15.86 -4.21
CA VAL A 131 8.26 -14.58 -3.98
C VAL A 131 9.59 -14.83 -3.29
N GLY A 132 9.58 -15.63 -2.22
CA GLY A 132 10.74 -15.88 -1.36
C GLY A 132 11.90 -16.62 -2.01
N ASP A 133 13.10 -16.17 -1.70
CA ASP A 133 14.36 -16.88 -1.95
C ASP A 133 14.77 -17.69 -0.71
N THR A 134 14.52 -17.14 0.49
CA THR A 134 14.67 -17.85 1.77
C THR A 134 13.41 -17.68 2.63
N PHE A 135 13.10 -18.72 3.42
CA PHE A 135 11.88 -18.80 4.23
C PHE A 135 12.25 -19.08 5.68
N GLU A 136 11.68 -18.29 6.58
CA GLU A 136 11.72 -18.50 8.02
C GLU A 136 10.29 -18.60 8.56
N GLU A 137 10.13 -18.91 9.84
CA GLU A 137 8.81 -19.17 10.45
C GLU A 137 7.84 -17.98 10.30
N PHE A 138 8.36 -16.75 10.44
CA PHE A 138 7.55 -15.52 10.44
C PHE A 138 7.96 -14.50 9.38
N ASN A 139 8.90 -14.85 8.50
CA ASN A 139 9.36 -13.95 7.46
C ASN A 139 9.83 -14.69 6.19
N VAL A 140 9.93 -13.93 5.11
CA VAL A 140 10.42 -14.37 3.81
C VAL A 140 11.30 -13.28 3.23
N ASN A 141 12.54 -13.62 2.90
CA ASN A 141 13.45 -12.70 2.23
C ASN A 141 13.44 -12.94 0.73
N PHE A 142 13.62 -11.87 -0.03
CA PHE A 142 13.77 -11.94 -1.48
C PHE A 142 14.65 -10.80 -2.00
N LEU A 143 15.40 -11.10 -3.05
CA LEU A 143 16.20 -10.11 -3.78
C LEU A 143 15.39 -9.53 -4.93
N ARG A 144 15.36 -8.20 -5.01
CA ARG A 144 14.71 -7.46 -6.09
C ARG A 144 15.64 -7.25 -7.28
N LYS A 145 15.07 -6.97 -8.44
CA LYS A 145 15.82 -6.66 -9.67
C LYS A 145 16.78 -5.47 -9.50
N ASP A 146 16.38 -4.47 -8.72
CA ASP A 146 17.20 -3.30 -8.35
C ASP A 146 18.24 -3.59 -7.26
N ARG A 147 18.51 -4.86 -6.96
CA ARG A 147 19.48 -5.38 -5.97
C ARG A 147 19.15 -5.05 -4.52
N LYS A 148 17.99 -4.47 -4.24
CA LYS A 148 17.50 -4.26 -2.88
C LYS A 148 17.08 -5.60 -2.26
N LYS A 149 17.53 -5.87 -1.03
CA LYS A 149 17.05 -7.01 -0.23
C LYS A 149 15.79 -6.60 0.51
N SER A 150 14.73 -7.37 0.34
CA SER A 150 13.47 -7.10 1.00
C SER A 150 13.03 -8.30 1.83
N MET A 151 12.41 -8.02 2.97
CA MET A 151 11.84 -8.99 3.89
C MET A 151 10.34 -8.73 3.97
N ILE A 152 9.54 -9.76 3.71
CA ILE A 152 8.13 -9.81 4.08
C ILE A 152 8.05 -10.48 5.45
N TRP A 153 7.34 -9.86 6.39
CA TRP A 153 7.08 -10.41 7.72
C TRP A 153 5.62 -10.21 8.11
N TRP A 154 5.15 -10.97 9.10
CA TRP A 154 3.75 -10.90 9.52
C TRP A 154 3.55 -11.21 11.00
N THR A 155 2.45 -10.68 11.54
CA THR A 155 1.90 -11.03 12.86
C THR A 155 0.43 -11.42 12.70
N GLU A 156 -0.27 -11.63 13.82
CA GLU A 156 -1.72 -11.78 13.84
C GLU A 156 -2.49 -10.56 13.33
N LYS A 157 -1.89 -9.37 13.38
CA LYS A 157 -2.58 -8.09 13.13
C LYS A 157 -2.09 -7.36 11.89
N GLU A 158 -0.93 -7.72 11.36
CA GLU A 158 -0.35 -7.04 10.21
C GLU A 158 0.50 -7.94 9.33
N PHE A 159 0.65 -7.51 8.08
CA PHE A 159 1.49 -8.13 7.07
C PHE A 159 2.27 -7.03 6.38
N CYS A 160 3.58 -7.05 6.51
CA CYS A 160 4.43 -5.93 6.11
C CYS A 160 5.63 -6.42 5.31
N MET A 161 6.20 -5.50 4.53
CA MET A 161 7.42 -5.68 3.78
C MET A 161 8.29 -4.48 4.04
N GLU A 162 9.55 -4.74 4.34
CA GLU A 162 10.58 -3.73 4.47
C GLU A 162 11.78 -4.08 3.61
N THR A 163 12.51 -3.06 3.21
CA THR A 163 13.72 -3.19 2.42
C THR A 163 14.88 -2.80 3.29
N ASP A 164 15.92 -3.62 3.31
CA ASP A 164 17.16 -3.31 4.00
C ASP A 164 17.79 -2.09 3.33
N VAL A 165 17.71 -0.96 4.01
CA VAL A 165 18.36 0.29 3.60
C VAL A 165 19.72 0.31 4.30
N SER A 166 20.57 -0.65 3.95
CA SER A 166 21.98 -0.55 4.33
C SER A 166 22.60 0.51 3.43
N ASP A 167 22.86 1.70 3.99
CA ASP A 167 23.66 2.77 3.38
C ASP A 167 25.13 2.34 3.20
#